data_AF-Q2RAZ6-F1
#
_entry.id   AF-Q2RAZ6-F1
#
_cell.length_a   1.000
_cell.length_b   1.000
_cell.length_c   1.000
_cell.angle_alpha   90.00
_cell.angle_beta   90.00
_cell.angle_gamma   90.00
#
_symmetry.space_group_name_H-M   'P 1'
#
loop_
_entity.id
_entity.type
_entity.pdbx_description
1 polymer ?
#
loop_
_entity_poly.entity_id
_entity_poly.type
_entity_poly.pdbx_seq_one_letter_code
_entity_poly.pdbx_strand_id
1 'polypeptide(L)'
;MSSINGVSILFLLAVLLPASQLAAGIDSALYGACKTVAGNSGVVSVTFCIYALSSDNRSHDAAGFKDYAVVTVDLITANATSTKSKIDGILQNGGGGGAGDAKRRCLQSCQAAYAGVLRAQPGIVADVQGGRLPEAISALEKSASGAGMREWFRQEQRDVTGHRG
;
A
#
# COMPACT_ATOMS: atom_id res chain seq x y z
N MET A 1 21.26 -22.34 21.95
CA MET A 1 21.72 -21.07 22.57
C MET A 1 21.75 -20.01 21.48
N SER A 2 21.43 -18.74 21.81
CA SER A 2 21.48 -17.54 20.95
C SER A 2 20.15 -17.04 20.36
N SER A 3 19.59 -16.07 21.12
CA SER A 3 18.93 -14.83 20.70
C SER A 3 17.98 -14.85 19.50
N ILE A 4 16.71 -15.13 19.77
CA ILE A 4 15.61 -14.57 18.98
C ILE A 4 15.56 -13.07 19.27
N ASN A 5 16.25 -12.32 18.41
CA ASN A 5 16.04 -10.95 17.99
C ASN A 5 14.88 -10.20 18.70
N GLY A 6 15.16 -9.66 19.89
CA GLY A 6 14.26 -8.72 20.58
C GLY A 6 13.95 -7.46 19.74
N VAL A 7 14.74 -7.20 18.69
CA VAL A 7 14.56 -6.07 17.78
C VAL A 7 13.40 -6.30 16.79
N SER A 8 13.08 -7.55 16.40
CA SER A 8 11.95 -7.82 15.47
C SER A 8 10.59 -7.70 16.13
N ILE A 9 10.47 -8.08 17.41
CA ILE A 9 9.20 -7.98 18.13
C ILE A 9 8.93 -6.51 18.52
N LEU A 10 9.98 -5.75 18.86
CA LEU A 10 9.87 -4.31 19.14
C LEU A 10 9.55 -3.48 17.87
N PHE A 11 10.10 -3.82 16.70
CA PHE A 11 9.74 -3.15 15.45
C PHE A 11 8.32 -3.50 14.97
N LEU A 12 7.86 -4.75 15.18
CA LEU A 12 6.48 -5.13 14.92
C LEU A 12 5.50 -4.46 15.90
N LEU A 13 5.85 -4.34 17.18
CA LEU A 13 5.05 -3.62 18.17
C LEU A 13 5.07 -2.09 17.94
N ALA A 14 6.17 -1.51 17.46
CA ALA A 14 6.25 -0.07 17.15
C ALA A 14 5.41 0.35 15.94
N VAL A 15 5.07 -0.59 15.04
CA VAL A 15 4.11 -0.36 13.94
C VAL A 15 2.65 -0.50 14.41
N LEU A 16 2.41 -1.09 15.59
CA LEU A 16 1.08 -1.35 16.16
C LEU A 16 0.63 -0.34 17.26
N LEU A 17 1.47 0.61 17.68
CA LEU A 17 1.14 1.63 18.67
C LEU A 17 1.32 3.03 18.05
N PRO A 18 0.24 3.73 17.64
CA PRO A 18 -0.85 4.08 18.55
C PRO A 18 -2.24 3.86 17.92
N ALA A 19 -2.77 2.63 17.99
CA ALA A 19 -4.17 2.36 17.65
C ALA A 19 -5.19 2.88 18.69
N SER A 20 -4.73 3.57 19.75
CA SER A 20 -5.56 3.97 20.90
C SER A 20 -5.98 5.45 20.93
N GLN A 21 -5.68 6.24 19.88
CA GLN A 21 -6.02 7.68 19.86
C GLN A 21 -7.08 8.07 18.82
N LEU A 22 -7.58 7.13 18.00
CA LEU A 22 -8.56 7.44 16.95
C LEU A 22 -10.02 7.47 17.43
N ALA A 23 -10.35 7.05 18.65
CA ALA A 23 -11.76 6.87 19.04
C ALA A 23 -12.55 8.18 19.31
N ALA A 24 -11.91 9.35 19.35
CA ALA A 24 -12.54 10.58 19.87
C ALA A 24 -13.03 11.59 18.79
N GLY A 25 -12.99 11.27 17.50
CA GLY A 25 -13.38 12.25 16.47
C GLY A 25 -13.64 11.70 15.06
N ILE A 26 -13.97 10.42 14.92
CA ILE A 26 -14.24 9.83 13.60
C ILE A 26 -15.65 10.22 13.18
N ASP A 27 -15.75 10.93 12.05
CA ASP A 27 -17.02 11.24 11.42
C ASP A 27 -17.79 9.95 11.10
N SER A 28 -19.09 9.93 11.43
CA SER A 28 -19.94 8.75 11.27
C SER A 28 -20.01 8.26 9.81
N ALA A 29 -19.92 9.17 8.83
CA ALA A 29 -19.90 8.86 7.42
C ALA A 29 -18.58 8.20 7.01
N LEU A 30 -17.44 8.71 7.50
CA LEU A 30 -16.13 8.11 7.25
C LEU A 30 -16.05 6.68 7.82
N TYR A 31 -16.52 6.49 9.06
CA TYR A 31 -16.58 5.16 9.66
C TYR A 31 -17.48 4.22 8.84
N GLY A 32 -18.66 4.69 8.41
CA GLY A 32 -19.59 3.93 7.56
C GLY A 32 -18.98 3.53 6.22
N ALA A 33 -18.28 4.45 5.54
CA ALA A 33 -17.59 4.20 4.29
C ALA A 33 -16.48 3.14 4.48
N CYS A 34 -15.64 3.30 5.50
CA CYS A 34 -14.56 2.35 5.77
C CYS A 34 -15.04 0.97 6.22
N LYS A 35 -16.14 0.90 6.97
CA LYS A 35 -16.78 -0.38 7.33
C LYS A 35 -17.28 -1.12 6.09
N THR A 36 -17.85 -0.39 5.13
CA THR A 36 -18.33 -0.96 3.85
C THR A 36 -17.19 -1.55 3.03
N VAL A 37 -16.07 -0.82 2.89
CA VAL A 37 -14.90 -1.29 2.14
C VAL A 37 -14.23 -2.49 2.83
N ALA A 38 -14.05 -2.41 4.15
CA ALA A 38 -13.40 -3.48 4.90
C ALA A 38 -14.18 -4.79 4.88
N GLY A 39 -15.51 -4.71 4.95
CA GLY A 39 -16.40 -5.88 4.85
C GLY A 39 -16.29 -6.63 3.52
N ASN A 40 -15.81 -5.98 2.45
CA ASN A 40 -15.79 -6.54 1.11
C ASN A 40 -14.39 -6.95 0.60
N SER A 41 -13.31 -6.46 1.23
CA SER A 41 -11.97 -6.56 0.64
C SER A 41 -11.10 -7.70 1.18
N GLY A 42 -11.26 -8.09 2.45
CA GLY A 42 -10.34 -9.01 3.14
C GLY A 42 -8.89 -8.50 3.31
N VAL A 43 -8.52 -7.40 2.64
CA VAL A 43 -7.17 -6.82 2.60
C VAL A 43 -7.10 -5.43 3.24
N VAL A 44 -8.20 -4.67 3.25
CA VAL A 44 -8.30 -3.36 3.90
C VAL A 44 -9.00 -3.53 5.24
N SER A 45 -8.32 -3.18 6.33
CA SER A 45 -8.96 -3.06 7.64
C SER A 45 -9.69 -1.73 7.77
N VAL A 46 -10.74 -1.68 8.58
CA VAL A 46 -11.45 -0.44 8.90
C VAL A 46 -10.47 0.60 9.44
N THR A 47 -9.56 0.20 10.32
CA THR A 47 -8.53 1.08 10.90
C THR A 47 -7.59 1.64 9.84
N PHE A 48 -7.13 0.81 8.90
CA PHE A 48 -6.27 1.28 7.81
C PHE A 48 -6.98 2.28 6.91
N CYS A 49 -8.24 2.00 6.55
CA CYS A 49 -9.05 2.92 5.75
C CYS A 49 -9.24 4.27 6.45
N ILE A 50 -9.62 4.27 7.73
CA ILE A 50 -9.83 5.50 8.50
C ILE A 50 -8.54 6.28 8.62
N TYR A 51 -7.42 5.62 8.92
CA TYR A 51 -6.11 6.26 9.02
C TYR A 51 -5.69 6.89 7.68
N ALA A 52 -5.87 6.17 6.57
CA ALA A 52 -5.52 6.67 5.26
C ALA A 52 -6.37 7.90 4.88
N LEU A 53 -7.69 7.81 4.99
CA LEU A 53 -8.58 8.90 4.62
C LEU A 53 -8.45 10.12 5.55
N SER A 54 -8.33 9.91 6.86
CA SER A 54 -8.17 11.00 7.83
C SER A 54 -6.83 11.73 7.68
N SER A 55 -5.88 11.22 6.88
CA SER A 55 -4.63 11.92 6.58
C SER A 55 -4.79 13.07 5.58
N ASP A 56 -5.93 13.15 4.90
CA ASP A 56 -6.27 14.22 3.96
C ASP A 56 -7.52 14.96 4.46
N ASN A 57 -7.39 16.27 4.68
CA ASN A 57 -8.46 17.09 5.24
C ASN A 57 -9.75 17.06 4.41
N ARG A 58 -9.67 16.80 3.10
CA ARG A 58 -10.83 16.69 2.21
C ARG A 58 -11.77 15.54 2.58
N SER A 59 -11.29 14.54 3.33
CA SER A 59 -12.13 13.47 3.85
C SER A 59 -13.11 13.94 4.93
N HIS A 60 -12.79 15.01 5.65
CA HIS A 60 -13.67 15.56 6.67
C HIS A 60 -14.85 16.34 6.07
N ASP A 61 -14.66 16.93 4.89
CA ASP A 61 -15.68 17.69 4.16
C ASP A 61 -16.43 16.84 3.10
N ALA A 62 -16.16 15.53 3.05
CA ALA A 62 -16.76 14.63 2.07
C ALA A 62 -18.28 14.53 2.26
N ALA A 63 -19.04 14.86 1.23
CA ALA A 63 -20.51 14.79 1.24
C ALA A 63 -21.04 13.39 0.85
N GLY A 64 -20.16 12.50 0.37
CA GLY A 64 -20.53 11.14 0.02
C GLY A 64 -19.37 10.27 -0.46
N PHE A 65 -19.69 9.04 -0.86
CA PHE A 65 -18.70 8.02 -1.25
C PHE A 65 -17.80 8.45 -2.43
N LYS A 66 -18.34 9.27 -3.35
CA LYS A 66 -17.57 9.80 -4.49
C LYS A 66 -16.40 10.67 -4.03
N ASP A 67 -16.59 11.51 -3.01
CA ASP A 67 -15.55 12.40 -2.50
C ASP A 67 -14.44 11.58 -1.82
N TYR A 68 -14.82 10.56 -1.03
CA TYR A 68 -13.86 9.60 -0.48
C TYR A 68 -13.08 8.84 -1.57
N ALA A 69 -13.76 8.46 -2.67
CA ALA A 69 -13.10 7.79 -3.78
C ALA A 69 -12.07 8.70 -4.48
N VAL A 70 -12.39 9.98 -4.68
CA VAL A 70 -11.45 10.98 -5.22
C VAL A 70 -10.24 11.12 -4.30
N VAL A 71 -10.45 11.31 -2.99
CA VAL A 71 -9.36 11.41 -2.01
C VAL A 71 -8.51 10.14 -1.99
N THR A 72 -9.12 8.97 -2.06
CA THR A 72 -8.43 7.67 -2.11
C THR A 72 -7.51 7.57 -3.32
N VAL A 73 -7.98 7.97 -4.50
CA VAL A 73 -7.18 7.95 -5.74
C VAL A 73 -5.98 8.89 -5.64
N ASP A 74 -6.16 10.07 -5.07
CA ASP A 74 -5.05 11.02 -4.85
C ASP A 74 -4.03 10.48 -3.86
N LEU A 75 -4.48 9.88 -2.74
CA LEU A 75 -3.61 9.24 -1.75
C LEU A 75 -2.80 8.08 -2.36
N ILE A 76 -3.44 7.26 -3.20
CA ILE A 76 -2.76 6.19 -3.95
C ILE A 76 -1.71 6.78 -4.89
N THR A 77 -2.03 7.87 -5.60
CA THR A 77 -1.07 8.57 -6.49
C THR A 77 0.15 9.04 -5.72
N ALA A 78 -0.08 9.75 -4.61
CA ALA A 78 0.97 10.32 -3.79
C ALA A 78 1.85 9.21 -3.18
N ASN A 79 1.24 8.15 -2.67
CA ASN A 79 1.94 7.00 -2.13
C ASN A 79 2.77 6.28 -3.20
N ALA A 80 2.20 6.01 -4.37
CA ALA A 80 2.89 5.35 -5.48
C ALA A 80 4.06 6.19 -5.99
N THR A 81 3.88 7.51 -6.11
CA THR A 81 4.93 8.46 -6.51
C THR A 81 6.07 8.46 -5.49
N SER A 82 5.75 8.67 -4.21
CA SER A 82 6.75 8.71 -3.14
C SER A 82 7.52 7.38 -3.04
N THR A 83 6.82 6.25 -3.11
CA THR A 83 7.44 4.92 -3.01
C THR A 83 8.30 4.62 -4.22
N LYS A 84 7.83 4.94 -5.43
CA LYS A 84 8.64 4.80 -6.64
C LYS A 84 9.92 5.64 -6.54
N SER A 85 9.83 6.91 -6.14
CA SER A 85 11.01 7.78 -5.98
C SER A 85 11.97 7.26 -4.91
N LYS A 86 11.47 6.71 -3.79
CA LYS A 86 12.32 6.05 -2.79
C LYS A 86 13.06 4.85 -3.38
N ILE A 87 12.36 4.01 -4.15
CA ILE A 87 12.98 2.87 -4.83
C ILE A 87 14.02 3.33 -5.85
N ASP A 88 13.73 4.38 -6.63
CA ASP A 88 14.68 4.97 -7.58
C ASP A 88 15.96 5.40 -6.86
N GLY A 89 15.84 6.07 -5.70
CA GLY A 89 16.99 6.46 -4.88
C GLY A 89 17.78 5.28 -4.32
N ILE A 90 17.12 4.19 -3.90
CA ILE A 90 17.81 2.96 -3.46
C ILE A 90 18.54 2.30 -4.63
N LEU A 91 17.93 2.26 -5.82
CA LEU A 91 18.51 1.67 -7.03
C LEU A 91 19.72 2.47 -7.53
N GLN A 92 19.71 3.80 -7.39
CA GLN A 92 20.82 4.68 -7.79
C GLN A 92 22.03 4.58 -6.85
N ASN A 93 21.80 4.34 -5.56
CA ASN A 93 22.86 4.28 -4.54
C ASN A 93 23.43 2.87 -4.30
N GLY A 94 22.89 1.84 -4.97
CA GLY A 94 23.29 0.44 -4.77
C GLY A 94 24.53 0.04 -5.57
N GLY A 95 25.67 -0.15 -4.89
CA GLY A 95 26.86 -0.80 -5.45
C GLY A 95 26.68 -2.33 -5.58
N GLY A 96 27.00 -2.87 -6.75
CA GLY A 96 26.76 -4.27 -7.13
C GLY A 96 27.64 -5.29 -6.38
N GLY A 97 27.00 -6.35 -5.90
CA GLY A 97 27.55 -7.60 -5.37
C GLY A 97 26.43 -8.63 -5.31
N GLY A 98 26.71 -9.95 -5.28
CA GLY A 98 25.72 -11.00 -5.58
C GLY A 98 24.37 -10.94 -4.82
N ALA A 99 24.35 -10.59 -3.53
CA ALA A 99 23.11 -10.36 -2.77
C ALA A 99 22.38 -9.06 -3.18
N GLY A 100 23.13 -8.10 -3.72
CA GLY A 100 22.62 -6.89 -4.35
C GLY A 100 21.80 -7.17 -5.60
N ASP A 101 22.07 -8.24 -6.36
CA ASP A 101 21.33 -8.51 -7.60
C ASP A 101 19.89 -8.95 -7.35
N ALA A 102 19.65 -9.86 -6.41
CA ALA A 102 18.31 -10.30 -6.06
C ALA A 102 17.48 -9.14 -5.48
N LYS A 103 18.07 -8.38 -4.54
CA LYS A 103 17.47 -7.18 -3.98
C LYS A 103 17.17 -6.14 -5.06
N ARG A 104 18.09 -5.90 -5.99
CA ARG A 104 17.93 -4.95 -7.09
C ARG A 104 16.81 -5.37 -8.04
N ARG A 105 16.73 -6.65 -8.42
CA ARG A 105 15.61 -7.19 -9.22
C ARG A 105 14.27 -7.02 -8.50
N CYS A 106 14.22 -7.27 -7.19
CA CYS A 106 13.02 -7.04 -6.38
C CYS A 106 12.60 -5.57 -6.41
N LEU A 107 13.55 -4.66 -6.15
CA LEU A 107 13.31 -3.22 -6.20
C LEU A 107 12.85 -2.77 -7.60
N GLN A 108 13.47 -3.27 -8.67
CA GLN A 108 13.02 -2.99 -10.04
C GLN A 108 11.60 -3.50 -10.30
N SER A 109 11.23 -4.68 -9.81
CA SER A 109 9.85 -5.15 -9.91
C SER A 109 8.87 -4.29 -9.12
N CYS A 110 9.24 -3.84 -7.91
CA CYS A 110 8.41 -2.95 -7.11
C CYS A 110 8.25 -1.60 -7.82
N GLN A 111 9.35 -1.05 -8.33
CA GLN A 111 9.36 0.17 -9.13
C GLN A 111 8.40 0.07 -10.33
N ALA A 112 8.45 -1.05 -11.06
CA ALA A 112 7.58 -1.29 -12.20
C ALA A 112 6.10 -1.38 -11.80
N ALA A 113 5.79 -2.01 -10.66
CA ALA A 113 4.43 -2.07 -10.13
C ALA A 113 3.88 -0.67 -9.80
N TYR A 114 4.65 0.15 -9.05
CA TYR A 114 4.22 1.52 -8.74
C TYR A 114 4.13 2.40 -9.99
N ALA A 115 5.03 2.23 -10.97
CA ALA A 115 4.92 2.90 -12.27
C ALA A 115 3.67 2.45 -13.05
N GLY A 116 3.26 1.18 -12.91
CA GLY A 116 2.01 0.65 -13.46
C GLY A 116 0.78 1.35 -12.88
N VAL A 117 0.73 1.49 -11.54
CA VAL A 117 -0.32 2.25 -10.84
C VAL A 117 -0.39 3.68 -11.38
N LEU A 118 0.73 4.40 -11.41
CA LEU A 118 0.77 5.79 -11.91
C LEU A 118 0.30 5.92 -13.36
N ARG A 119 0.62 4.94 -14.21
CA ARG A 119 0.17 4.93 -15.61
C ARG A 119 -1.33 4.73 -15.75
N ALA A 120 -1.95 3.99 -14.83
CA ALA A 120 -3.39 3.73 -14.82
C ALA A 120 -4.21 4.90 -14.27
N GLN A 121 -3.58 5.82 -13.51
CA GLN A 121 -4.30 6.88 -12.78
C GLN A 121 -5.24 7.73 -13.63
N PRO A 122 -4.91 8.20 -14.84
CA PRO A 122 -5.85 9.00 -15.63
C PRO A 122 -7.17 8.27 -15.92
N GLY A 123 -7.11 6.97 -16.18
CA GLY A 123 -8.30 6.13 -16.37
C GLY A 123 -9.08 5.93 -15.09
N ILE A 124 -8.38 5.63 -13.99
CA ILE A 124 -8.98 5.45 -12.66
C ILE A 124 -9.70 6.74 -12.21
N VAL A 125 -9.08 7.90 -12.39
CA VAL A 125 -9.68 9.21 -12.08
C VAL A 125 -10.94 9.43 -12.92
N ALA A 126 -10.89 9.17 -14.23
CA ALA A 126 -12.04 9.33 -15.11
C ALA A 126 -13.19 8.40 -14.72
N ASP A 127 -12.89 7.16 -14.32
CA ASP A 127 -13.87 6.19 -13.85
C ASP A 127 -14.52 6.62 -12.53
N VAL A 128 -13.73 7.09 -11.55
CA VAL A 128 -14.26 7.65 -10.29
C VAL A 128 -15.14 8.87 -10.55
N GLN A 129 -14.70 9.79 -11.41
CA GLN A 129 -15.48 10.97 -11.77
C GLN A 129 -16.78 10.62 -12.48
N GLY A 130 -16.78 9.58 -13.31
CA GLY A 130 -17.94 9.02 -13.99
C GLY A 130 -18.82 8.09 -13.14
N GLY A 131 -18.46 7.83 -11.88
CA GLY A 131 -19.19 6.90 -11.00
C GLY A 131 -18.99 5.42 -11.33
N ARG A 132 -18.08 5.09 -12.25
CA ARG A 132 -17.70 3.73 -12.67
C ARG A 132 -16.71 3.10 -11.67
N LEU A 133 -17.14 3.01 -10.41
CA LEU A 133 -16.28 2.53 -9.32
C LEU A 133 -15.77 1.09 -9.51
N PRO A 134 -16.58 0.12 -10.01
CA PRO A 134 -16.08 -1.22 -10.31
C PRO A 134 -14.95 -1.23 -11.35
N GLU A 135 -15.04 -0.39 -12.37
CA GLU A 135 -14.04 -0.23 -13.42
C GLU A 135 -12.75 0.41 -12.86
N ALA A 136 -12.89 1.45 -12.03
CA ALA A 136 -11.78 2.08 -11.32
C ALA A 136 -11.03 1.08 -10.44
N ILE A 137 -11.75 0.25 -9.67
CA ILE A 137 -11.17 -0.81 -8.83
C ILE A 137 -10.45 -1.83 -9.70
N SER A 138 -11.09 -2.33 -10.77
CA SER A 138 -10.46 -3.31 -11.65
C SER A 138 -9.18 -2.77 -12.32
N ALA A 139 -9.19 -1.50 -12.74
CA ALA A 139 -8.02 -0.85 -13.31
C ALA A 139 -6.88 -0.72 -12.28
N LEU A 140 -7.21 -0.35 -11.04
CA LEU A 140 -6.26 -0.27 -9.94
C LEU A 140 -5.66 -1.65 -9.63
N GLU A 141 -6.47 -2.70 -9.48
CA GLU A 141 -6.02 -4.07 -9.21
C GLU A 141 -5.10 -4.59 -10.31
N LYS A 142 -5.48 -4.40 -11.59
CA LYS A 142 -4.64 -4.76 -12.74
C LYS A 142 -3.31 -4.03 -12.69
N SER A 143 -3.32 -2.73 -12.39
CA SER A 143 -2.11 -1.90 -12.31
C SER A 143 -1.17 -2.32 -11.16
N ALA A 144 -1.74 -2.74 -10.03
CA ALA A 144 -1.01 -3.17 -8.83
C ALA A 144 -0.55 -4.62 -8.90
N SER A 145 -1.10 -5.43 -9.81
CA SER A 145 -0.83 -6.88 -9.91
C SER A 145 0.60 -7.26 -10.37
N GLY A 146 1.52 -6.29 -10.46
CA GLY A 146 2.91 -6.41 -10.89
C GLY A 146 3.54 -7.75 -10.52
N ALA A 147 3.79 -8.57 -11.53
CA ALA A 147 4.05 -10.00 -11.39
C ALA A 147 5.28 -10.36 -10.53
N GLY A 148 6.28 -9.48 -10.41
CA GLY A 148 7.54 -9.85 -9.77
C GLY A 148 7.56 -9.74 -8.24
N MET A 149 6.65 -8.99 -7.59
CA MET A 149 6.65 -8.86 -6.13
C MET A 149 6.30 -10.20 -5.45
N ARG A 150 5.27 -10.91 -5.95
CA ARG A 150 4.85 -12.21 -5.40
C ARG A 150 5.91 -13.30 -5.61
N GLU A 151 6.57 -13.32 -6.76
CA GLU A 151 7.59 -14.33 -7.04
C GLU A 151 8.86 -14.13 -6.22
N TRP A 152 9.29 -12.87 -5.99
CA TRP A 152 10.44 -12.61 -5.13
C TRP A 152 10.16 -12.96 -3.66
N PHE A 153 9.01 -12.56 -3.10
CA PHE A 153 8.65 -12.98 -1.73
C PHE A 153 8.61 -14.50 -1.58
N ARG A 154 8.13 -15.20 -2.63
CA ARG A 154 8.15 -16.66 -2.66
C ARG A 154 9.57 -17.21 -2.70
N GLN A 155 10.49 -16.61 -3.46
CA GLN A 155 11.90 -17.01 -3.49
C GLN A 155 12.61 -16.73 -2.17
N GLU A 156 12.45 -15.54 -1.58
CA GLU A 156 13.06 -15.17 -0.30
C GLU A 156 12.58 -16.09 0.83
N GLN A 157 11.28 -16.44 0.86
CA GLN A 157 10.78 -17.44 1.82
C GLN A 157 11.36 -18.83 1.57
N ARG A 158 11.55 -19.25 0.31
CA ARG A 158 12.24 -20.52 -0.01
C ARG A 158 13.70 -20.49 0.46
N ASP A 159 14.43 -19.42 0.24
CA ASP A 159 15.84 -19.30 0.63
C ASP A 159 15.99 -19.27 2.16
N VAL A 160 15.14 -18.52 2.87
CA VAL A 160 15.12 -18.47 4.33
C VAL A 160 14.76 -19.83 4.96
N THR A 161 13.87 -20.60 4.33
CA THR A 161 13.49 -21.94 4.81
C THR A 161 14.50 -23.03 4.43
N GLY A 162 15.22 -22.86 3.31
CA GLY A 162 16.21 -23.82 2.80
C GLY A 162 17.57 -23.79 3.50
N HIS A 163 17.91 -22.74 4.25
CA HIS A 163 19.13 -22.65 5.06
C HIS A 163 18.99 -23.20 6.49
N ARG A 164 17.91 -23.95 6.78
CA ARG A 164 17.64 -24.54 8.10
C ARG A 164 17.66 -26.08 8.14
N GLY A 165 18.20 -26.73 7.10
CA GLY A 165 18.52 -28.17 7.06
C GLY A 165 20.02 -28.40 7.10
#